data_AF-A0A7S2U610-F1
#
_entry.id   AF-A0A7S2U610-F1
#
_cell.length_a   1.000
_cell.length_b   1.000
_cell.length_c   1.000
_cell.angle_alpha   90.00
_cell.angle_beta   90.00
_cell.angle_gamma   90.00
#
_symmetry.space_group_name_H-M   'P 1'
#
loop_
_entity.id
_entity.type
_entity.pdbx_description
1 polymer ?
#
loop_
_entity_poly.entity_id
_entity_poly.type
_entity_poly.pdbx_seq_one_letter_code
_entity_poly.pdbx_strand_id
1 'polypeptide(L)'
;GSRDTGRGEQAVQKLLEEVPGCQDRLEMLQVDTTSDESVQAAAASIKGPLYGIVNNAGVGFGRTFEETIATNYFGPRRVSDAFSKHLVLPGGRIVNLASASAPNFLSRLAIPELKEKLTYPTTLFTGGIPEVDELAKSYFPQLDYGNDAYGVSKALLNAYTSLYAKAEPNLVINSCSPGYIATDLTAGMGATSPPSKGAVCPVWLLMSDEHLAYPTGRYYGSDCVRSPIHFYRGPGEAPYDGPDA
;
A
#
# COMPACT_ATOMS: atom_id res chain seq x y z
N GLY A 1 9.03 10.71 -4.47
CA GLY A 1 8.87 11.31 -3.12
C GLY A 1 9.93 10.76 -2.19
N SER A 2 10.55 11.61 -1.37
CA SER A 2 11.50 11.19 -0.31
C SER A 2 11.33 12.09 0.91
N ARG A 3 11.39 11.52 2.13
CA ARG A 3 11.39 12.31 3.38
C ARG A 3 12.71 13.07 3.59
N ASP A 4 13.77 12.61 2.93
CA ASP A 4 15.12 13.14 3.03
C ASP A 4 15.52 13.71 1.67
N THR A 5 15.76 15.03 1.62
CA THR A 5 16.03 15.75 0.37
C THR A 5 17.35 15.31 -0.24
N GLY A 6 18.42 15.23 0.56
CA GLY A 6 19.74 14.81 0.07
C GLY A 6 19.74 13.40 -0.52
N ARG A 7 19.12 12.43 0.16
CA ARG A 7 18.97 11.07 -0.40
C ARG A 7 18.05 11.03 -1.62
N GLY A 8 17.00 11.85 -1.63
CA GLY A 8 16.09 11.97 -2.77
C GLY A 8 16.78 12.51 -4.02
N GLU A 9 17.57 13.57 -3.88
CA GLU A 9 18.34 14.18 -4.97
C GLU A 9 19.41 13.24 -5.50
N GLN A 10 20.12 12.52 -4.63
CA GLN A 10 21.07 11.49 -5.04
C GLN A 10 20.40 10.36 -5.84
N ALA A 11 19.20 9.92 -5.41
CA ALA A 11 18.44 8.92 -6.14
C ALA A 11 18.00 9.43 -7.53
N VAL A 12 17.59 10.71 -7.64
CA VAL A 12 17.28 11.32 -8.94
C VAL A 12 18.51 11.36 -9.83
N GLN A 13 19.66 11.84 -9.33
CA GLN A 13 20.91 11.87 -10.10
C GLN A 13 21.28 10.50 -10.65
N LYS A 14 21.23 9.47 -9.81
CA LYS A 14 21.48 8.09 -10.23
C LYS A 14 20.52 7.63 -11.33
N LEU A 15 19.22 7.94 -11.23
CA LEU A 15 18.24 7.58 -12.26
C LEU A 15 18.49 8.31 -13.58
N LEU A 16 18.92 9.57 -13.55
CA LEU A 16 19.27 10.33 -14.76
C LEU A 16 20.47 9.73 -15.50
N GLU A 17 21.42 9.14 -14.77
CA GLU A 17 22.57 8.43 -15.32
C GLU A 17 22.18 7.05 -15.90
N GLU A 18 21.36 6.29 -15.18
CA GLU A 18 20.97 4.93 -15.55
C GLU A 18 19.91 4.87 -16.66
N VAL A 19 19.08 5.92 -16.79
CA VAL A 19 17.95 5.96 -17.74
C VAL A 19 18.00 7.23 -18.60
N PRO A 20 18.77 7.22 -19.71
CA PRO A 20 18.83 8.35 -20.62
C PRO A 20 17.44 8.74 -21.16
N GLY A 21 17.12 10.05 -21.18
CA GLY A 21 15.84 10.56 -21.69
C GLY A 21 14.71 10.62 -20.66
N CYS A 22 15.01 10.55 -19.36
CA CYS A 22 14.03 10.74 -18.29
C CYS A 22 14.11 12.11 -17.58
N GLN A 23 15.00 13.00 -18.02
CA GLN A 23 15.26 14.32 -17.42
C GLN A 23 13.96 15.11 -17.18
N ASP A 24 13.13 15.25 -18.22
CA ASP A 24 11.89 16.02 -18.14
C ASP A 24 10.71 15.23 -17.53
N ARG A 25 10.98 14.01 -17.02
CA ARG A 25 9.98 13.08 -16.47
C ARG A 25 10.24 12.74 -15.00
N LEU A 26 11.26 13.30 -14.39
CA LEU A 26 11.63 13.06 -13.00
C LEU A 26 11.68 14.36 -12.21
N GLU A 27 10.98 14.38 -11.08
CA GLU A 27 11.02 15.48 -10.13
C GLU A 27 11.21 14.93 -8.71
N MET A 28 12.10 15.55 -7.94
CA MET A 28 12.21 15.29 -6.51
C MET A 28 11.05 15.98 -5.79
N LEU A 29 10.26 15.19 -5.06
CA LEU A 29 9.25 15.71 -4.14
C LEU A 29 9.63 15.36 -2.71
N GLN A 30 9.85 16.36 -1.86
CA GLN A 30 10.05 16.14 -0.43
C GLN A 30 8.70 15.78 0.21
N VAL A 31 8.63 14.62 0.86
CA VAL A 31 7.42 14.18 1.57
C VAL A 31 7.78 13.15 2.65
N ASP A 32 7.48 13.48 3.91
CA ASP A 32 7.42 12.52 5.01
C ASP A 32 5.96 12.12 5.23
N THR A 33 5.63 10.87 4.93
CA THR A 33 4.25 10.35 5.01
C THR A 33 3.73 10.26 6.45
N THR A 34 4.59 10.45 7.46
CA THR A 34 4.19 10.47 8.86
C THR A 34 3.76 11.85 9.37
N SER A 35 4.00 12.92 8.60
CA SER A 35 3.62 14.31 8.95
C SER A 35 2.50 14.83 8.05
N ASP A 36 1.41 15.31 8.66
CA ASP A 36 0.30 15.93 7.94
C ASP A 36 0.78 17.20 7.21
N GLU A 37 1.60 18.03 7.85
CA GLU A 37 2.15 19.25 7.26
C GLU A 37 3.01 18.95 6.04
N SER A 38 3.89 17.94 6.13
CA SER A 38 4.76 17.54 5.02
C SER A 38 3.94 17.01 3.83
N VAL A 39 2.95 16.16 4.08
CA VAL A 39 2.08 15.61 3.03
C VAL A 39 1.23 16.71 2.38
N GLN A 40 0.66 17.64 3.16
CA GLN A 40 -0.13 18.73 2.62
C GLN A 40 0.71 19.71 1.80
N ALA A 41 1.92 20.06 2.26
CA ALA A 41 2.85 20.90 1.51
C ALA A 41 3.25 20.24 0.19
N ALA A 42 3.53 18.94 0.20
CA ALA A 42 3.85 18.17 -1.00
C ALA A 42 2.67 18.06 -1.97
N ALA A 43 1.44 17.88 -1.48
CA ALA A 43 0.25 17.87 -2.33
C ALA A 43 0.00 19.25 -2.97
N ALA A 44 0.18 20.32 -2.20
CA ALA A 44 -0.02 21.69 -2.68
C ALA A 44 0.99 22.13 -3.76
N SER A 45 2.16 21.49 -3.86
CA SER A 45 3.15 21.81 -4.89
C SER A 45 2.88 21.17 -6.25
N ILE A 46 1.95 20.20 -6.33
CA ILE A 46 1.64 19.47 -7.56
C ILE A 46 0.98 20.39 -8.59
N LYS A 47 1.57 20.46 -9.78
CA LYS A 47 1.07 21.24 -10.92
C LYS A 47 0.38 20.31 -11.94
N GLY A 48 -0.93 20.43 -12.04
CA GLY A 48 -1.74 19.67 -12.99
C GLY A 48 -2.21 18.32 -12.46
N PRO A 49 -2.90 17.55 -13.30
CA PRO A 49 -3.52 16.31 -12.86
C PRO A 49 -2.48 15.17 -12.76
N LEU A 50 -2.60 14.36 -11.73
CA LEU A 50 -1.85 13.12 -11.55
C LEU A 50 -2.61 11.96 -12.19
N TYR A 51 -1.90 11.12 -12.92
CA TYR A 51 -2.49 9.87 -13.40
C TYR A 51 -2.67 8.85 -12.27
N GLY A 52 -1.71 8.76 -11.35
CA GLY A 52 -1.84 7.87 -10.20
C GLY A 52 -0.79 8.09 -9.11
N ILE A 53 -1.01 7.42 -7.99
CA ILE A 53 -0.18 7.44 -6.78
C ILE A 53 0.25 6.02 -6.45
N VAL A 54 1.51 5.84 -6.07
CA VAL A 54 2.03 4.58 -5.53
C VAL A 54 2.48 4.79 -4.10
N ASN A 55 1.67 4.34 -3.15
CA ASN A 55 1.99 4.36 -1.72
C ASN A 55 2.96 3.21 -1.38
N ASN A 56 4.24 3.42 -1.70
CA ASN A 56 5.33 2.46 -1.50
C ASN A 56 6.05 2.60 -0.15
N ALA A 57 6.04 3.80 0.45
CA ALA A 57 6.77 4.06 1.68
C ALA A 57 6.33 3.10 2.80
N GLY A 58 7.30 2.54 3.53
CA GLY A 58 7.03 1.68 4.66
C GLY A 58 8.28 1.37 5.46
N VAL A 59 8.07 1.03 6.73
CA VAL A 59 9.08 0.50 7.63
C VAL A 59 8.85 -0.98 7.90
N GLY A 60 9.95 -1.70 8.10
CA GLY A 60 9.94 -3.14 8.41
C GLY A 60 10.05 -3.43 9.90
N PHE A 61 10.65 -4.59 10.19
CA PHE A 61 10.82 -5.13 11.53
C PHE A 61 11.73 -4.27 12.42
N GLY A 62 11.64 -4.47 13.75
CA GLY A 62 12.46 -3.73 14.73
C GLY A 62 11.98 -2.31 15.05
N ARG A 63 10.77 -1.95 14.58
CA ARG A 63 10.09 -0.69 14.91
C ARG A 63 9.01 -0.92 15.95
N THR A 64 8.64 0.13 16.67
CA THR A 64 7.48 0.06 17.57
C THR A 64 6.20 -0.12 16.77
N PHE A 65 5.13 -0.57 17.44
CA PHE A 65 3.81 -0.62 16.83
C PHE A 65 3.38 0.74 16.30
N GLU A 66 3.56 1.79 17.09
CA GLU A 66 3.21 3.17 16.73
C GLU A 66 3.96 3.65 15.48
N GLU A 67 5.28 3.49 15.42
CA GLU A 67 6.09 3.85 14.25
C GLU A 67 5.63 3.10 12.98
N THR A 68 5.32 1.81 13.15
CA THR A 68 4.88 0.94 12.06
C THR A 68 3.51 1.36 11.53
N ILE A 69 2.53 1.59 12.42
CA ILE A 69 1.19 2.04 12.03
C ILE A 69 1.19 3.46 11.45
N ALA A 70 1.98 4.37 12.03
CA ALA A 70 2.11 5.74 11.54
C ALA A 70 2.62 5.80 10.10
N THR A 71 3.58 4.94 9.75
CA THR A 71 4.14 4.89 8.40
C THR A 71 3.32 4.02 7.45
N ASN A 72 3.04 2.77 7.82
CA ASN A 72 2.56 1.75 6.88
C ASN A 72 1.04 1.79 6.65
N TYR A 73 0.28 2.38 7.58
CA TYR A 73 -1.18 2.51 7.47
C TYR A 73 -1.60 3.98 7.32
N PHE A 74 -1.27 4.83 8.30
CA PHE A 74 -1.65 6.24 8.23
C PHE A 74 -0.89 7.01 7.16
N GLY A 75 0.31 6.58 6.77
CA GLY A 75 1.06 7.19 5.67
C GLY A 75 0.30 7.12 4.34
N PRO A 76 0.00 5.92 3.81
CA PRO A 76 -0.83 5.77 2.61
C PRO A 76 -2.16 6.51 2.70
N ARG A 77 -2.79 6.51 3.88
CA ARG A 77 -4.05 7.23 4.11
C ARG A 77 -3.90 8.73 3.91
N ARG A 78 -2.96 9.37 4.62
CA ARG A 78 -2.69 10.83 4.50
C ARG A 78 -2.36 11.22 3.08
N VAL A 79 -1.49 10.46 2.42
CA VAL A 79 -1.09 10.72 1.03
C VAL A 79 -2.30 10.63 0.11
N SER A 80 -3.10 9.57 0.23
CA SER A 80 -4.29 9.39 -0.60
C SER A 80 -5.32 10.51 -0.38
N ASP A 81 -5.60 10.86 0.88
CA ASP A 81 -6.54 11.94 1.22
C ASP A 81 -6.08 13.30 0.65
N ALA A 82 -4.78 13.61 0.73
CA ALA A 82 -4.24 14.89 0.27
C ALA A 82 -4.08 14.98 -1.26
N PHE A 83 -3.66 13.90 -1.91
CA PHE A 83 -3.33 13.88 -3.34
C PHE A 83 -4.49 13.45 -4.24
N SER A 84 -5.54 12.79 -3.73
CA SER A 84 -6.66 12.30 -4.54
C SER A 84 -7.36 13.40 -5.35
N LYS A 85 -7.45 14.63 -4.81
CA LYS A 85 -8.01 15.80 -5.51
C LYS A 85 -7.24 16.20 -6.77
N HIS A 86 -6.00 15.75 -6.92
CA HIS A 86 -5.18 15.98 -8.11
C HIS A 86 -5.30 14.84 -9.12
N LEU A 87 -5.90 13.71 -8.78
CA LEU A 87 -6.01 12.59 -9.70
C LEU A 87 -6.96 12.91 -10.87
N VAL A 88 -6.61 12.39 -12.05
CA VAL A 88 -7.54 12.36 -13.19
C VAL A 88 -8.79 11.56 -12.83
N LEU A 89 -9.96 12.02 -13.27
CA LEU A 89 -11.23 11.32 -13.08
C LEU A 89 -12.02 11.28 -14.40
N PRO A 90 -12.68 10.14 -14.72
CA PRO A 90 -12.54 8.83 -14.06
C PRO A 90 -11.21 8.16 -14.42
N GLY A 91 -10.80 7.18 -13.60
CA GLY A 91 -9.69 6.26 -13.92
C GLY A 91 -8.34 6.59 -13.29
N GLY A 92 -8.24 7.66 -12.49
CA GLY A 92 -7.07 7.93 -11.66
C GLY A 92 -6.79 6.79 -10.69
N ARG A 93 -5.51 6.51 -10.44
CA ARG A 93 -5.10 5.25 -9.81
C ARG A 93 -4.40 5.44 -8.47
N ILE A 94 -4.68 4.57 -7.52
CA ILE A 94 -3.94 4.48 -6.26
C ILE A 94 -3.51 3.03 -6.04
N VAL A 95 -2.21 2.83 -5.88
CA VAL A 95 -1.62 1.52 -5.62
C VAL A 95 -0.98 1.53 -4.24
N ASN A 96 -1.50 0.68 -3.36
CA ASN A 96 -0.99 0.53 -1.99
C ASN A 96 -0.07 -0.69 -1.88
N LEU A 97 1.17 -0.49 -1.44
CA LEU A 97 2.10 -1.61 -1.21
C LEU A 97 1.77 -2.26 0.13
N ALA A 98 0.96 -3.31 0.07
CA ALA A 98 0.67 -4.20 1.17
C ALA A 98 1.82 -5.23 1.34
N SER A 99 1.51 -6.45 1.79
CA SER A 99 2.48 -7.54 1.90
C SER A 99 1.76 -8.88 2.06
N ALA A 100 2.41 -9.99 1.72
CA ALA A 100 1.97 -11.32 2.10
C ALA A 100 1.86 -11.49 3.64
N SER A 101 2.54 -10.64 4.43
CA SER A 101 2.36 -10.60 5.89
C SER A 101 0.93 -10.26 6.31
N ALA A 102 0.15 -9.54 5.50
CA ALA A 102 -1.25 -9.23 5.80
C ALA A 102 -2.14 -10.50 5.84
N PRO A 103 -2.26 -11.29 4.76
CA PRO A 103 -3.00 -12.54 4.81
C PRO A 103 -2.40 -13.57 5.78
N ASN A 104 -1.08 -13.61 5.93
CA ASN A 104 -0.44 -14.49 6.93
C ASN A 104 -0.85 -14.11 8.36
N PHE A 105 -0.88 -12.82 8.69
CA PHE A 105 -1.39 -12.34 9.97
C PHE A 105 -2.86 -12.72 10.17
N LEU A 106 -3.74 -12.39 9.21
CA LEU A 106 -5.17 -12.71 9.31
C LEU A 106 -5.43 -14.21 9.42
N SER A 107 -4.65 -15.05 8.73
CA SER A 107 -4.80 -16.51 8.82
C SER A 107 -4.62 -17.03 10.26
N ARG A 108 -3.73 -16.39 11.04
CA ARG A 108 -3.38 -16.75 12.42
C ARG A 108 -4.13 -15.94 13.49
N LEU A 109 -4.86 -14.91 13.11
CA LEU A 109 -5.55 -14.02 14.05
C LEU A 109 -6.59 -14.82 14.86
N ALA A 110 -6.37 -14.89 16.18
CA ALA A 110 -7.17 -15.68 17.12
C ALA A 110 -8.46 -14.98 17.60
N ILE A 111 -8.83 -13.85 16.99
CA ILE A 111 -10.04 -13.07 17.30
C ILE A 111 -10.99 -13.20 16.10
N PRO A 112 -11.94 -14.15 16.12
CA PRO A 112 -12.76 -14.49 14.95
C PRO A 112 -13.53 -13.30 14.38
N GLU A 113 -14.13 -12.48 15.23
CA GLU A 113 -14.96 -11.34 14.81
C GLU A 113 -14.09 -10.28 14.11
N LEU A 114 -12.90 -9.99 14.65
CA LEU A 114 -11.97 -9.06 14.03
C LEU A 114 -11.42 -9.61 12.71
N LYS A 115 -11.09 -10.90 12.67
CA LYS A 115 -10.64 -11.59 11.46
C LYS A 115 -11.71 -11.50 10.36
N GLU A 116 -12.97 -11.73 10.71
CA GLU A 116 -14.08 -11.62 9.78
C GLU A 116 -14.25 -10.19 9.29
N LYS A 117 -14.26 -9.18 10.17
CA LYS A 117 -14.32 -7.75 9.78
C LYS A 117 -13.21 -7.36 8.81
N LEU A 118 -11.97 -7.79 9.06
CA LEU A 118 -10.83 -7.50 8.18
C LEU A 118 -10.84 -8.33 6.88
N THR A 119 -11.60 -9.43 6.83
CA THR A 119 -11.79 -10.25 5.62
C THR A 119 -12.90 -9.71 4.72
N TYR A 120 -13.95 -9.09 5.28
CA TYR A 120 -15.05 -8.50 4.52
C TYR A 120 -15.27 -7.02 4.87
N PRO A 121 -14.26 -6.17 4.62
CA PRO A 121 -14.24 -4.81 5.16
C PRO A 121 -15.41 -3.95 4.65
N THR A 122 -15.73 -4.02 3.37
CA THR A 122 -16.82 -3.28 2.71
C THR A 122 -18.22 -3.65 3.21
N THR A 123 -18.37 -4.86 3.76
CA THR A 123 -19.65 -5.37 4.30
C THR A 123 -19.77 -5.10 5.79
N LEU A 124 -18.67 -5.26 6.54
CA LEU A 124 -18.71 -5.33 8.01
C LEU A 124 -18.22 -4.06 8.73
N PHE A 125 -17.48 -3.16 8.07
CA PHE A 125 -17.20 -1.82 8.61
C PHE A 125 -18.30 -0.84 8.23
N THR A 126 -19.35 -0.76 9.04
CA THR A 126 -20.54 0.08 8.77
C THR A 126 -20.25 1.59 8.82
N GLY A 127 -19.35 2.02 9.69
CA GLY A 127 -18.81 3.37 9.80
C GLY A 127 -17.64 3.61 8.85
N GLY A 128 -17.32 2.64 7.99
CA GLY A 128 -16.32 2.74 6.94
C GLY A 128 -14.90 2.93 7.46
N ILE A 129 -14.16 3.77 6.74
CA ILE A 129 -12.74 4.01 6.93
C ILE A 129 -12.38 4.48 8.38
N PRO A 130 -13.14 5.39 9.03
CA PRO A 130 -12.91 5.76 10.43
C PRO A 130 -12.89 4.59 11.43
N GLU A 131 -13.67 3.52 11.22
CA GLU A 131 -13.62 2.35 12.10
C GLU A 131 -12.25 1.64 12.02
N VAL A 132 -11.64 1.62 10.83
CA VAL A 132 -10.30 1.04 10.63
C VAL A 132 -9.23 1.88 11.35
N ASP A 133 -9.43 3.21 11.43
CA ASP A 133 -8.53 4.08 12.20
C ASP A 133 -8.60 3.82 13.68
N GLU A 134 -9.80 3.62 14.23
CA GLU A 134 -9.97 3.27 15.63
C GLU A 134 -9.39 1.90 15.95
N LEU A 135 -9.50 0.94 15.03
CA LEU A 135 -8.77 -0.31 15.17
C LEU A 135 -7.26 -0.08 15.28
N ALA A 136 -6.70 0.74 14.39
CA ALA A 136 -5.27 1.02 14.34
C ALA A 136 -4.74 1.81 15.56
N LYS A 137 -5.50 2.80 16.04
CA LYS A 137 -5.10 3.72 17.13
C LYS A 137 -5.40 3.20 18.52
N SER A 138 -6.55 2.56 18.67
CA SER A 138 -7.16 2.35 19.99
C SER A 138 -7.26 0.87 20.31
N TYR A 139 -7.69 0.04 19.35
CA TYR A 139 -7.96 -1.38 19.62
C TYR A 139 -6.70 -2.26 19.58
N PHE A 140 -5.95 -2.26 18.47
CA PHE A 140 -4.77 -3.11 18.31
C PHE A 140 -3.67 -2.90 19.37
N PRO A 141 -3.40 -1.68 19.86
CA PRO A 141 -2.45 -1.49 20.97
C PRO A 141 -2.83 -2.22 22.27
N GLN A 142 -4.09 -2.59 22.44
CA GLN A 142 -4.59 -3.31 23.62
C GLN A 142 -4.64 -4.83 23.42
N LEU A 143 -4.39 -5.31 22.20
CA LEU A 143 -4.46 -6.73 21.86
C LEU A 143 -3.09 -7.39 21.93
N ASP A 144 -3.09 -8.69 22.23
CA ASP A 144 -1.98 -9.56 21.87
C ASP A 144 -2.11 -9.95 20.38
N TYR A 145 -1.43 -9.20 19.52
CA TYR A 145 -1.36 -9.47 18.08
C TYR A 145 -0.10 -10.29 17.71
N GLY A 146 0.49 -11.01 18.66
CA GLY A 146 1.65 -11.89 18.42
C GLY A 146 2.92 -11.14 18.02
N ASN A 147 3.05 -9.86 18.43
CA ASN A 147 4.15 -8.96 18.07
C ASN A 147 4.34 -8.76 16.55
N ASP A 148 3.30 -8.99 15.75
CA ASP A 148 3.30 -8.84 14.29
C ASP A 148 2.73 -7.47 13.86
N ALA A 149 3.32 -6.39 14.36
CA ALA A 149 2.89 -5.02 14.03
C ALA A 149 2.92 -4.75 12.51
N TYR A 150 3.89 -5.36 11.81
CA TYR A 150 4.01 -5.26 10.36
C TYR A 150 2.82 -5.93 9.66
N GLY A 151 2.48 -7.18 10.00
CA GLY A 151 1.32 -7.88 9.49
C GLY A 151 0.00 -7.14 9.76
N VAL A 152 -0.19 -6.64 10.99
CA VAL A 152 -1.33 -5.78 11.36
C VAL A 152 -1.41 -4.56 10.45
N SER A 153 -0.31 -3.83 10.28
CA SER A 153 -0.29 -2.61 9.45
C SER A 153 -0.70 -2.87 7.99
N LYS A 154 -0.28 -4.00 7.43
CA LYS A 154 -0.59 -4.37 6.05
C LYS A 154 -2.00 -4.93 5.91
N ALA A 155 -2.53 -5.60 6.93
CA ALA A 155 -3.93 -6.04 6.95
C ALA A 155 -4.90 -4.84 7.02
N LEU A 156 -4.59 -3.86 7.88
CA LEU A 156 -5.33 -2.59 7.95
C LEU A 156 -5.27 -1.82 6.61
N LEU A 157 -4.11 -1.82 5.94
CA LEU A 157 -3.95 -1.20 4.62
C LEU A 157 -4.83 -1.87 3.54
N ASN A 158 -4.98 -3.20 3.58
CA ASN A 158 -5.88 -3.92 2.68
C ASN A 158 -7.36 -3.57 2.95
N ALA A 159 -7.76 -3.49 4.23
CA ALA A 159 -9.11 -3.07 4.61
C ALA A 159 -9.41 -1.63 4.14
N TYR A 160 -8.48 -0.70 4.38
CA TYR A 160 -8.57 0.68 3.88
C TYR A 160 -8.67 0.74 2.36
N THR A 161 -7.84 -0.01 1.63
CA THR A 161 -7.87 -0.06 0.16
C THR A 161 -9.26 -0.45 -0.36
N SER A 162 -9.87 -1.48 0.23
CA SER A 162 -11.19 -1.98 -0.18
C SER A 162 -12.30 -0.97 0.12
N LEU A 163 -12.26 -0.35 1.31
CA LEU A 163 -13.24 0.66 1.69
C LEU A 163 -13.10 1.95 0.88
N TYR A 164 -11.87 2.35 0.56
CA TYR A 164 -11.64 3.57 -0.20
C TYR A 164 -12.03 3.41 -1.67
N ALA A 165 -11.75 2.24 -2.26
CA ALA A 165 -12.30 1.86 -3.56
C ALA A 165 -13.84 1.96 -3.61
N LYS A 166 -14.52 1.49 -2.55
CA LYS A 166 -15.98 1.59 -2.44
C LYS A 166 -16.48 3.03 -2.29
N ALA A 167 -15.73 3.87 -1.57
CA ALA A 167 -16.10 5.28 -1.34
C ALA A 167 -15.86 6.16 -2.58
N GLU A 168 -14.86 5.82 -3.41
CA GLU A 168 -14.46 6.59 -4.58
C GLU A 168 -14.60 5.78 -5.89
N PRO A 169 -15.84 5.56 -6.39
CA PRO A 169 -16.09 4.68 -7.53
C PRO A 169 -15.51 5.17 -8.87
N ASN A 170 -15.06 6.44 -8.94
CA ASN A 170 -14.41 7.00 -10.12
C ASN A 170 -12.88 6.80 -10.12
N LEU A 171 -12.32 6.30 -9.00
CA LEU A 171 -10.91 5.95 -8.87
C LEU A 171 -10.72 4.44 -8.96
N VAL A 172 -9.52 4.06 -9.35
CA VAL A 172 -9.07 2.67 -9.40
C VAL A 172 -8.03 2.49 -8.30
N ILE A 173 -8.45 1.86 -7.21
CA ILE A 173 -7.67 1.72 -5.98
C ILE A 173 -7.44 0.24 -5.69
N ASN A 174 -6.18 -0.21 -5.68
CA ASN A 174 -5.83 -1.61 -5.41
C ASN A 174 -4.58 -1.69 -4.51
N SER A 175 -4.37 -2.84 -3.90
CA SER A 175 -3.15 -3.14 -3.14
C SER A 175 -2.43 -4.35 -3.72
N CYS A 176 -1.13 -4.46 -3.45
CA CYS A 176 -0.36 -5.64 -3.85
C CYS A 176 0.75 -5.98 -2.86
N SER A 177 1.24 -7.22 -2.94
CA SER A 177 2.56 -7.57 -2.40
C SER A 177 3.61 -7.44 -3.50
N PRO A 178 4.77 -6.82 -3.21
CA PRO A 178 5.89 -6.79 -4.15
C PRO A 178 6.67 -8.12 -4.19
N GLY A 179 6.32 -9.10 -3.34
CA GLY A 179 7.10 -10.32 -3.16
C GLY A 179 8.28 -10.14 -2.20
N TYR A 180 9.18 -11.13 -2.16
CA TYR A 180 10.31 -11.13 -1.22
C TYR A 180 11.58 -10.57 -1.85
N ILE A 181 11.74 -9.25 -1.74
CA ILE A 181 12.69 -8.45 -2.51
C ILE A 181 13.89 -8.04 -1.68
N ALA A 182 15.09 -8.23 -2.22
CA ALA A 182 16.38 -7.83 -1.65
C ALA A 182 16.46 -6.30 -1.54
N THR A 183 16.15 -5.79 -0.35
CA THR A 183 16.22 -4.38 0.04
C THR A 183 16.81 -4.26 1.44
N ASP A 184 17.10 -3.04 1.88
CA ASP A 184 17.51 -2.77 3.28
C ASP A 184 16.49 -3.32 4.29
N LEU A 185 15.19 -3.30 3.95
CA LEU A 185 14.13 -3.83 4.80
C LEU A 185 14.26 -5.34 5.05
N THR A 186 14.77 -6.08 4.07
CA THR A 186 14.93 -7.54 4.12
C THR A 186 16.38 -7.96 4.34
N ALA A 187 17.27 -7.03 4.69
CA ALA A 187 18.68 -7.31 4.85
C ALA A 187 18.89 -8.38 5.93
N GLY A 188 19.69 -9.41 5.61
CA GLY A 188 19.94 -10.54 6.51
C GLY A 188 18.79 -11.54 6.64
N MET A 189 17.66 -11.33 5.96
CA MET A 189 16.51 -12.24 6.04
C MET A 189 16.48 -13.29 4.91
N GLY A 190 17.37 -13.20 3.93
CA GLY A 190 17.49 -14.18 2.83
C GLY A 190 16.69 -13.85 1.55
N ALA A 191 16.19 -12.62 1.41
CA ALA A 191 15.61 -12.17 0.15
C ALA A 191 16.69 -12.05 -0.95
N THR A 192 16.44 -12.61 -2.12
CA THR A 192 17.39 -12.62 -3.26
C THR A 192 16.85 -11.96 -4.51
N SER A 193 15.53 -11.73 -4.60
CA SER A 193 14.93 -11.13 -5.80
C SER A 193 15.26 -9.63 -5.89
N PRO A 194 15.63 -9.11 -7.07
CA PRO A 194 16.04 -7.71 -7.21
C PRO A 194 14.85 -6.73 -7.09
N PRO A 195 15.09 -5.45 -6.75
CA PRO A 195 14.05 -4.41 -6.71
C PRO A 195 13.18 -4.31 -7.97
N SER A 196 13.76 -4.57 -9.15
CA SER A 196 13.03 -4.59 -10.42
C SER A 196 11.90 -5.61 -10.47
N LYS A 197 12.04 -6.77 -9.79
CA LYS A 197 10.95 -7.74 -9.65
C LYS A 197 9.84 -7.24 -8.74
N GLY A 198 10.20 -6.51 -7.68
CA GLY A 198 9.24 -5.89 -6.75
C GLY A 198 8.39 -4.80 -7.38
N ALA A 199 8.92 -4.12 -8.39
CA ALA A 199 8.22 -3.06 -9.10
C ALA A 199 7.16 -3.57 -10.10
N VAL A 200 7.18 -4.85 -10.48
CA VAL A 200 6.32 -5.38 -11.55
C VAL A 200 4.84 -5.21 -11.23
N CYS A 201 4.36 -5.74 -10.11
CA CYS A 201 2.94 -5.68 -9.74
C CYS A 201 2.43 -4.24 -9.52
N PRO A 202 3.12 -3.36 -8.75
CA PRO A 202 2.61 -2.01 -8.57
C PRO A 202 2.60 -1.20 -9.86
N VAL A 203 3.60 -1.37 -10.75
CA VAL A 203 3.60 -0.73 -12.07
C VAL A 203 2.49 -1.29 -12.96
N TRP A 204 2.23 -2.60 -12.94
CA TRP A 204 1.14 -3.21 -13.68
C TRP A 204 -0.23 -2.69 -13.23
N LEU A 205 -0.49 -2.62 -11.90
CA LEU A 205 -1.71 -2.02 -11.37
C LEU A 205 -1.84 -0.53 -11.77
N LEU A 206 -0.72 0.19 -11.82
CA LEU A 206 -0.72 1.58 -12.24
C LEU A 206 -0.96 1.74 -13.75
N MET A 207 -0.44 0.86 -14.61
CA MET A 207 -0.34 1.15 -16.06
C MET A 207 -1.20 0.25 -16.97
N SER A 208 -1.65 -0.91 -16.50
CA SER A 208 -2.41 -1.87 -17.31
C SER A 208 -3.92 -1.75 -17.08
N ASP A 209 -4.74 -1.98 -18.09
CA ASP A 209 -6.21 -2.10 -17.95
C ASP A 209 -6.67 -3.53 -17.67
N GLU A 210 -5.77 -4.52 -17.72
CA GLU A 210 -6.12 -5.94 -17.57
C GLU A 210 -6.81 -6.24 -16.23
N HIS A 211 -6.39 -5.59 -15.14
CA HIS A 211 -7.02 -5.77 -13.82
C HIS A 211 -8.42 -5.16 -13.71
N LEU A 212 -8.81 -4.27 -14.64
CA LEU A 212 -10.14 -3.68 -14.69
C LEU A 212 -11.21 -4.68 -15.17
N ALA A 213 -10.81 -5.90 -15.56
CA ALA A 213 -11.72 -7.02 -15.71
C ALA A 213 -12.45 -7.39 -14.38
N TYR A 214 -11.93 -6.91 -13.24
CA TYR A 214 -12.54 -7.06 -11.93
C TYR A 214 -12.82 -5.69 -11.30
N PRO A 215 -13.81 -5.59 -10.37
CA PRO A 215 -13.96 -4.41 -9.53
C PRO A 215 -12.66 -4.09 -8.80
N THR A 216 -12.37 -2.81 -8.62
CA THR A 216 -11.23 -2.35 -7.83
C THR A 216 -11.48 -2.57 -6.33
N GLY A 217 -10.46 -2.34 -5.49
CA GLY A 217 -10.51 -2.65 -4.06
C GLY A 217 -10.04 -4.07 -3.79
N ARG A 218 -9.08 -4.55 -4.58
CA ARG A 218 -8.56 -5.92 -4.54
C ARG A 218 -7.09 -5.95 -4.14
N TYR A 219 -6.66 -7.11 -3.68
CA TYR A 219 -5.28 -7.41 -3.33
C TYR A 219 -4.66 -8.35 -4.37
N TYR A 220 -3.45 -8.04 -4.81
CA TYR A 220 -2.72 -8.79 -5.83
C TYR A 220 -1.38 -9.34 -5.28
N GLY A 221 -1.03 -10.54 -5.73
CA GLY A 221 0.27 -11.15 -5.47
C GLY A 221 1.38 -10.52 -6.32
N SER A 222 2.63 -10.85 -6.03
CA SER A 222 3.79 -10.34 -6.78
C SER A 222 3.81 -10.74 -8.26
N ASP A 223 3.02 -11.74 -8.63
CA ASP A 223 2.81 -12.22 -10.00
C ASP A 223 1.64 -11.53 -10.71
N CYS A 224 1.11 -10.43 -10.17
CA CYS A 224 -0.02 -9.67 -10.73
C CYS A 224 -1.35 -10.43 -10.75
N VAL A 225 -1.47 -11.49 -9.94
CA VAL A 225 -2.67 -12.31 -9.87
C VAL A 225 -3.48 -11.96 -8.62
N ARG A 226 -4.80 -11.88 -8.77
CA ARG A 226 -5.73 -11.63 -7.65
C ARG A 226 -5.50 -12.65 -6.53
N SER A 227 -5.34 -12.14 -5.32
CA SER A 227 -4.96 -12.92 -4.14
C SER A 227 -5.92 -12.64 -2.98
N PRO A 228 -6.19 -13.64 -2.13
CA PRO A 228 -7.08 -13.46 -1.00
C PRO A 228 -6.42 -12.59 0.07
N ILE A 229 -7.22 -11.76 0.75
CA ILE A 229 -6.69 -10.93 1.85
C ILE A 229 -6.49 -11.68 3.16
N HIS A 230 -7.07 -12.87 3.32
CA HIS A 230 -7.17 -13.59 4.60
C HIS A 230 -6.35 -14.90 4.69
N PHE A 231 -5.73 -15.33 3.59
CA PHE A 231 -4.73 -16.41 3.56
C PHE A 231 -3.74 -16.20 2.43
N TYR A 232 -2.53 -16.74 2.58
CA TYR A 232 -1.47 -16.52 1.59
C TYR A 232 -1.73 -17.34 0.33
N ARG A 233 -1.60 -16.68 -0.82
CA ARG A 233 -1.51 -17.29 -2.13
C ARG A 233 -0.09 -17.10 -2.66
N GLY A 234 0.57 -18.20 -3.00
CA GLY A 234 1.91 -18.21 -3.58
C GLY A 234 1.92 -17.80 -5.06
N PRO A 235 3.01 -17.19 -5.55
CA PRO A 235 3.18 -16.93 -6.99
C PRO A 235 3.06 -18.22 -7.81
N GLY A 236 2.29 -18.17 -8.90
CA GLY A 236 2.03 -19.33 -9.78
C GLY A 236 0.87 -20.23 -9.34
N GLU A 237 0.29 -20.03 -8.16
CA GLU A 237 -0.96 -20.69 -7.79
C GLU A 237 -2.15 -20.12 -8.58
N ALA A 238 -3.27 -20.85 -8.60
CA ALA A 238 -4.48 -20.39 -9.30
C ALA A 238 -4.92 -19.00 -8.80
N PRO A 239 -5.53 -18.17 -9.67
CA PRO A 239 -6.14 -16.93 -9.24
C PRO A 239 -7.18 -17.17 -8.14
N TYR A 240 -7.24 -16.26 -7.18
CA TYR A 240 -8.34 -16.28 -6.22
C TYR A 240 -9.59 -15.71 -6.87
N ASP A 241 -10.61 -16.54 -7.05
CA ASP A 241 -11.91 -16.16 -7.64
C ASP A 241 -13.03 -15.98 -6.60
N GLY A 242 -12.72 -16.18 -5.31
CA GLY A 242 -13.70 -16.09 -4.23
C GLY A 242 -14.27 -14.68 -4.02
N PRO A 243 -15.30 -14.55 -3.17
CA PRO A 243 -15.84 -13.25 -2.83
C PRO A 243 -14.73 -12.43 -2.14
N ASP A 244 -14.35 -11.33 -2.75
CA ASP A 244 -13.58 -10.27 -2.11
C ASP A 244 -14.54 -9.10 -1.93
N ALA A 245 -14.60 -8.56 -0.71
CA ALA A 245 -15.15 -7.26 -0.30
C ALA A 245 -16.02 -6.50 -1.34
#